data_AF-A0A1F9UFW1-F1
#
_entry.id   AF-A0A1F9UFW1-F1
#
_cell.length_a   1.000
_cell.length_b   1.000
_cell.length_c   1.000
_cell.angle_alpha   90.00
_cell.angle_beta   90.00
_cell.angle_gamma   90.00
#
_symmetry.space_group_name_H-M   'P 1'
#
loop_
_entity.id
_entity.type
_entity.pdbx_description
1 polymer ?
#
loop_
_entity_poly.entity_id
_entity_poly.type
_entity_poly.pdbx_seq_one_letter_code
_entity_poly.pdbx_strand_id
1 'polypeptide(L)'
;MTSPAASPLKRGARIPDWNIKDHEGKNHALWDYRQKSHVILLHDPESPEETIQRWVAAVEADRKQWEWLNVKVIAVSGAPKDLPPGAYAIDRYGIFLNVFPVSRWSFDDLEREFLYYEAFHC
;
A
#
# COMPACT_ATOMS: atom_id res chain seq x y z
N MET A 1 27.57 2.71 -1.02
CA MET A 1 26.65 2.91 0.12
C MET A 1 25.69 4.00 -0.28
N THR A 2 24.59 3.65 -0.93
CA THR A 2 23.58 4.58 -1.43
C THR A 2 22.54 4.77 -0.32
N SER A 3 22.39 6.00 0.16
CA SER A 3 21.35 6.38 1.13
C SER A 3 19.96 5.94 0.64
N PRO A 4 19.08 5.42 1.51
CA PRO A 4 17.69 5.23 1.12
C PRO A 4 17.10 6.62 0.86
N ALA A 5 16.63 6.85 -0.37
CA ALA A 5 15.92 8.07 -0.73
C ALA A 5 14.77 8.26 0.27
N ALA A 6 14.77 9.38 0.98
CA ALA A 6 13.69 9.72 1.90
C ALA A 6 12.40 9.83 1.08
N SER A 7 11.40 8.98 1.34
CA SER A 7 10.09 9.12 0.73
C SER A 7 9.55 10.52 1.03
N PRO A 8 9.05 11.28 0.04
CA PRO A 8 8.54 12.64 0.22
C PRO A 8 7.24 12.74 1.05
N LEU A 9 6.79 11.62 1.64
CA LEU A 9 5.53 11.53 2.37
C LEU A 9 5.75 11.74 3.86
N LYS A 10 4.96 12.64 4.44
CA LYS A 10 4.93 12.91 5.88
C LYS A 10 3.71 12.24 6.51
N ARG A 11 3.91 11.45 7.56
CA ARG A 11 2.81 10.83 8.33
C ARG A 11 1.78 11.88 8.75
N GLY A 12 0.50 11.58 8.57
CA GLY A 12 -0.61 12.50 8.86
C GLY A 12 -0.84 13.56 7.77
N ALA A 13 0.01 13.66 6.75
CA ALA A 13 -0.24 14.52 5.60
C ALA A 13 -1.09 13.78 4.55
N ARG A 14 -1.82 14.57 3.76
CA ARG A 14 -2.58 14.06 2.62
C ARG A 14 -1.64 13.63 1.51
N ILE A 15 -1.88 12.45 0.93
CA ILE A 15 -1.16 12.02 -0.28
C ILE A 15 -1.62 12.83 -1.51
N PRO A 16 -0.74 13.04 -2.50
CA PRO A 16 -1.16 13.51 -3.81
C PRO A 16 -2.21 12.58 -4.44
N ASP A 17 -2.96 13.09 -5.40
CA ASP A 17 -3.84 12.22 -6.20
C ASP A 17 -2.99 11.40 -7.17
N TRP A 18 -2.57 10.20 -6.73
CA TRP A 18 -1.84 9.31 -7.61
C TRP A 18 -2.80 8.53 -8.48
N ASN A 19 -2.44 8.44 -9.76
CA ASN A 19 -2.98 7.46 -10.67
C ASN A 19 -1.99 6.30 -10.74
N ILE A 20 -2.36 5.17 -10.15
CA ILE A 20 -1.52 3.98 -10.06
C ILE A 20 -2.06 2.87 -10.97
N LYS A 21 -1.18 2.03 -11.49
CA LYS A 21 -1.54 0.90 -12.35
C LYS A 21 -1.29 -0.41 -11.60
N ASP A 22 -2.34 -1.21 -11.40
CA ASP A 22 -2.18 -2.51 -10.75
C ASP A 22 -1.43 -3.52 -11.63
N HIS A 23 -1.17 -4.70 -11.06
CA HIS A 23 -0.53 -5.82 -11.76
C HIS A 23 -1.33 -6.37 -12.95
N GLU A 24 -2.66 -6.19 -12.97
CA GLU A 24 -3.53 -6.58 -14.09
C GLU A 24 -3.57 -5.50 -15.19
N GLY A 25 -2.93 -4.36 -14.96
CA GLY A 25 -2.86 -3.24 -15.88
C GLY A 25 -4.04 -2.26 -15.77
N LYS A 26 -4.87 -2.37 -14.74
CA LYS A 26 -5.98 -1.46 -14.46
C LYS A 26 -5.47 -0.20 -13.76
N ASN A 27 -6.02 0.94 -14.14
CA ASN A 27 -5.70 2.23 -13.53
C ASN A 27 -6.62 2.50 -12.33
N HIS A 28 -6.05 3.11 -11.29
CA HIS A 28 -6.72 3.50 -10.07
C HIS A 28 -6.31 4.93 -9.70
N ALA A 29 -7.27 5.85 -9.66
CA ALA A 29 -7.07 7.12 -8.97
C ALA A 29 -7.29 6.90 -7.47
N LEU A 30 -6.28 7.19 -6.65
CA LEU A 30 -6.36 6.92 -5.21
C LEU A 30 -7.40 7.78 -4.50
N TRP A 31 -7.76 8.95 -5.04
CA TRP A 31 -8.81 9.77 -4.48
C TRP A 31 -10.23 9.25 -4.75
N ASP A 32 -10.42 8.34 -5.70
CA ASP A 32 -11.75 7.75 -6.01
C ASP A 32 -12.23 6.80 -4.90
N TYR A 33 -11.32 6.30 -4.07
CA TYR A 33 -11.61 5.27 -3.09
C TYR A 33 -11.75 5.80 -1.66
N ARG A 34 -12.08 7.08 -1.46
CA ARG A 34 -12.19 7.72 -0.13
C ARG A 34 -13.28 7.15 0.81
N GLN A 35 -13.80 5.96 0.51
CA GLN A 35 -14.65 5.16 1.38
C GLN A 35 -13.94 3.92 1.95
N LYS A 36 -12.73 3.60 1.48
CA LYS A 36 -11.89 2.48 1.95
C LYS A 36 -10.50 2.96 2.29
N SER A 37 -9.85 2.31 3.24
CA SER A 37 -8.42 2.47 3.47
C SER A 37 -7.62 1.71 2.39
N HIS A 38 -6.34 2.01 2.22
CA HIS A 38 -5.51 1.44 1.16
C HIS A 38 -4.17 0.94 1.65
N VAL A 39 -3.75 -0.17 1.07
CA VAL A 39 -2.37 -0.63 1.10
C VAL A 39 -1.86 -0.66 -0.34
N ILE A 40 -0.83 0.14 -0.62
CA ILE A 40 -0.18 0.16 -1.93
C ILE A 40 1.12 -0.61 -1.84
N LEU A 41 1.21 -1.75 -2.53
CA LEU A 41 2.40 -2.60 -2.56
C LEU A 41 3.23 -2.24 -3.79
N LEU A 42 4.35 -1.56 -3.56
CA LEU A 42 5.33 -1.19 -4.58
C LEU A 42 6.50 -2.18 -4.54
N HIS A 43 6.66 -2.96 -5.60
CA HIS A 43 7.81 -3.84 -5.75
C HIS A 43 9.02 -3.06 -6.29
N ASP A 44 10.21 -3.62 -6.10
CA ASP A 44 11.40 -3.14 -6.78
C ASP A 44 11.30 -3.51 -8.27
N PRO A 45 11.50 -2.58 -9.22
CA PRO A 45 11.52 -2.90 -10.65
C PRO A 45 12.49 -4.02 -11.03
N GLU A 46 13.55 -4.23 -10.24
CA GLU A 46 14.53 -5.31 -10.43
C GLU A 46 14.09 -6.64 -9.78
N SER A 47 12.99 -6.66 -9.02
CA SER A 47 12.48 -7.89 -8.41
C SER A 47 11.91 -8.85 -9.45
N PRO A 48 12.06 -10.18 -9.23
CA PRO A 48 11.41 -11.18 -10.08
C PRO A 48 9.89 -11.02 -10.07
N GLU A 49 9.26 -11.24 -11.23
CA GLU A 49 7.80 -11.17 -11.40
C GLU A 49 7.03 -12.10 -10.43
N GLU A 50 7.63 -13.24 -10.06
CA GLU A 50 7.11 -14.16 -9.05
C GLU A 50 6.82 -13.49 -7.70
N THR A 51 7.55 -12.41 -7.36
CA THR A 51 7.35 -11.66 -6.10
C THR A 51 5.97 -11.02 -6.06
N ILE A 52 5.54 -10.42 -7.17
CA ILE A 52 4.23 -9.78 -7.30
C ILE A 52 3.15 -10.86 -7.24
N GLN A 53 3.34 -11.97 -7.95
CA GLN A 53 2.39 -13.09 -7.94
C GLN A 53 2.18 -13.66 -6.53
N ARG A 54 3.25 -13.78 -5.73
CA ARG A 54 3.17 -14.20 -4.32
C ARG A 54 2.36 -13.23 -3.47
N TRP A 55 2.55 -11.92 -3.65
CA TRP A 55 1.77 -10.90 -2.94
C TRP A 55 0.30 -10.94 -3.35
N VAL A 56 0.01 -11.06 -4.64
CA VAL A 56 -1.37 -11.15 -5.15
C VAL A 56 -2.06 -12.39 -4.58
N ALA A 57 -1.39 -13.53 -4.58
CA ALA A 57 -1.93 -14.77 -4.01
C ALA A 57 -2.21 -14.63 -2.50
N ALA A 58 -1.32 -13.99 -1.75
CA ALA A 58 -1.51 -13.73 -0.32
C ALA A 58 -2.69 -12.77 -0.06
N VAL A 59 -2.78 -11.67 -0.81
CA VAL A 59 -3.91 -10.74 -0.72
C VAL A 59 -5.24 -11.42 -0.99
N GLU A 60 -5.29 -12.31 -1.99
CA GLU A 60 -6.51 -13.05 -2.32
C GLU A 60 -6.86 -14.10 -1.26
N ALA A 61 -5.85 -14.78 -0.68
CA ALA A 61 -6.05 -15.72 0.41
C ALA A 61 -6.71 -15.04 1.63
N ASP A 62 -6.31 -13.79 1.91
CA ASP A 62 -6.79 -13.01 3.04
C ASP A 62 -7.92 -12.01 2.68
N ARG A 63 -8.53 -12.15 1.49
CA ARG A 63 -9.51 -11.17 0.95
C ARG A 63 -10.63 -10.80 1.93
N LYS A 64 -11.19 -11.80 2.64
CA LYS A 64 -12.28 -11.58 3.60
C LYS A 64 -11.86 -10.70 4.77
N GLN A 65 -10.61 -10.83 5.22
CA GLN A 65 -10.05 -10.04 6.31
C GLN A 65 -9.89 -8.58 5.87
N TRP A 66 -9.33 -8.35 4.67
CA TRP A 66 -9.22 -7.01 4.08
C TRP A 66 -10.57 -6.34 3.85
N GLU A 67 -11.57 -7.10 3.39
CA GLU A 67 -12.95 -6.62 3.25
C GLU A 67 -13.56 -6.20 4.58
N TRP A 68 -13.36 -6.98 5.65
CA TRP A 68 -13.83 -6.66 7.00
C TRP A 68 -13.17 -5.40 7.55
N LEU A 69 -11.86 -5.23 7.35
CA LEU A 69 -11.12 -4.00 7.69
C LEU A 69 -11.48 -2.81 6.79
N ASN A 70 -12.29 -3.02 5.74
CA ASN A 70 -12.59 -2.04 4.72
C ASN A 70 -11.32 -1.44 4.07
N VAL A 71 -10.31 -2.29 3.86
CA VAL A 71 -9.03 -1.98 3.25
C VAL A 71 -8.97 -2.58 1.85
N LYS A 72 -8.48 -1.80 0.87
CA LYS A 72 -8.16 -2.28 -0.46
C LYS A 72 -6.64 -2.38 -0.61
N VAL A 73 -6.14 -3.59 -0.84
CA VAL A 73 -4.73 -3.82 -1.14
C VAL A 73 -4.52 -3.80 -2.65
N ILE A 74 -3.50 -3.07 -3.12
CA ILE A 74 -3.20 -2.90 -4.54
C ILE A 74 -1.72 -3.19 -4.77
N ALA A 75 -1.43 -4.31 -5.44
CA ALA A 75 -0.10 -4.58 -5.98
C ALA A 75 0.10 -3.82 -7.29
N VAL A 76 1.06 -2.89 -7.30
CA VAL A 76 1.27 -1.95 -8.41
C VAL A 76 2.35 -2.50 -9.34
N SER A 77 2.13 -2.46 -10.66
CA SER A 77 3.13 -2.88 -11.66
C SER A 77 4.12 -1.78 -12.06
N GLY A 78 3.88 -0.54 -11.63
CA GLY A 78 4.73 0.61 -11.92
C GLY A 78 4.62 1.66 -10.84
N ALA A 79 5.73 1.95 -10.17
CA ALA A 79 5.78 2.95 -9.12
C ALA A 79 5.66 4.37 -9.68
N PRO A 80 5.04 5.31 -8.94
CA PRO A 80 5.35 6.72 -9.10
C PRO A 80 6.87 6.90 -8.95
N LYS A 81 7.50 7.67 -9.85
CA LYS A 81 8.97 7.74 -10.01
C LYS A 81 9.76 8.12 -8.74
N ASP A 82 9.07 8.64 -7.71
CA ASP A 82 9.68 9.24 -6.52
C ASP A 82 9.43 8.43 -5.23
N LEU A 83 8.88 7.21 -5.32
CA LEU A 83 8.62 6.37 -4.15
C LEU A 83 9.52 5.12 -4.12
N PRO A 84 10.25 4.87 -3.02
CA PRO A 84 10.97 3.62 -2.87
C PRO A 84 10.00 2.42 -2.75
N PRO A 85 10.43 1.21 -3.13
CA PRO A 85 9.66 -0.01 -2.94
C PRO A 85 9.24 -0.23 -1.47
N GLY A 86 8.03 -0.72 -1.27
CA GLY A 86 7.47 -0.96 0.06
C GLY A 86 5.95 -1.02 0.06
N ALA A 87 5.38 -1.27 1.24
CA ALA A 87 3.95 -1.19 1.49
C ALA A 87 3.60 0.17 2.09
N TYR A 88 2.66 0.89 1.48
CA TYR A 88 2.23 2.21 1.91
C TYR A 88 0.81 2.13 2.45
N ALA A 89 0.64 2.41 3.74
CA ALA A 89 -0.65 2.45 4.41
C ALA A 89 -1.24 3.86 4.31
N ILE A 90 -2.46 3.95 3.79
CA ILE A 90 -3.19 5.20 3.58
C ILE A 90 -4.61 5.01 4.10
N ASP A 91 -5.15 5.98 4.83
CA ASP A 91 -6.50 5.88 5.37
C ASP A 91 -7.60 6.21 4.34
N ARG A 92 -8.85 6.06 4.75
CA ARG A 92 -10.03 6.38 3.94
C ARG A 92 -10.16 7.84 3.52
N TYR A 93 -9.43 8.78 4.11
CA TYR A 93 -9.44 10.19 3.71
C TYR A 93 -8.27 10.58 2.79
N GLY A 94 -7.41 9.61 2.48
CA GLY A 94 -6.18 9.82 1.72
C GLY A 94 -5.05 10.39 2.58
N ILE A 95 -5.06 10.12 3.89
CA ILE A 95 -4.00 10.49 4.82
C ILE A 95 -2.95 9.37 4.85
N PHE A 96 -1.69 9.74 4.67
CA PHE A 96 -0.58 8.80 4.76
C PHE A 96 -0.37 8.37 6.22
N LEU A 97 -0.52 7.08 6.49
CA LEU A 97 -0.38 6.50 7.83
C LEU A 97 1.07 6.05 8.07
N ASN A 98 1.61 5.23 7.18
CA ASN A 98 2.91 4.60 7.39
C ASN A 98 3.50 4.02 6.09
N VAL A 99 4.82 3.80 6.07
CA VAL A 99 5.51 3.05 5.01
C VAL A 99 6.34 1.93 5.62
N PHE A 100 6.22 0.74 5.04
CA PHE A 100 6.96 -0.45 5.44
C PHE A 100 7.89 -0.87 4.29
N PRO A 101 9.23 -0.84 4.48
CA PRO A 101 10.17 -1.32 3.47
C PRO A 101 9.96 -2.80 3.15
N VAL A 102 10.12 -3.22 1.90
CA VAL A 102 9.88 -4.60 1.42
C VAL A 102 10.47 -5.71 2.32
N SER A 103 11.62 -5.46 2.97
CA SER A 103 12.29 -6.43 3.84
C SER A 103 11.79 -6.47 5.29
N ARG A 104 10.78 -5.65 5.65
CA ARG A 104 10.41 -5.37 7.06
C ARG A 104 8.92 -5.46 7.36
N TRP A 105 8.12 -6.10 6.52
CA TRP A 105 6.70 -6.32 6.81
C TRP A 105 6.22 -7.71 6.42
N SER A 106 5.22 -8.15 7.14
CA SER A 106 4.29 -9.23 6.79
C SER A 106 2.89 -8.65 6.58
N PHE A 107 1.95 -9.43 6.03
CA PHE A 107 0.56 -8.99 5.93
C PHE A 107 -0.05 -8.72 7.32
N ASP A 108 0.28 -9.52 8.33
CA ASP A 108 -0.12 -9.28 9.73
C ASP A 108 0.31 -7.90 10.25
N ASP A 109 1.51 -7.44 9.89
CA ASP A 109 1.98 -6.10 10.29
C ASP A 109 1.15 -4.99 9.63
N LEU A 110 0.75 -5.21 8.38
CA LEU A 110 -0.11 -4.27 7.64
C LEU A 110 -1.53 -4.26 8.21
N GLU A 111 -2.10 -5.43 8.52
CA GLU A 111 -3.41 -5.54 9.17
C GLU A 111 -3.43 -4.80 10.51
N ARG A 112 -2.38 -4.98 11.31
CA ARG A 112 -2.25 -4.36 12.63
C ARG A 112 -2.28 -2.83 12.56
N GLU A 113 -1.70 -2.21 11.53
CA GLU A 113 -1.77 -0.75 11.35
C GLU A 113 -3.23 -0.28 11.19
N PHE A 114 -4.09 -1.02 10.46
CA PHE A 114 -5.50 -0.64 10.29
C PHE A 114 -6.37 -0.99 11.49
N LEU A 115 -6.07 -2.09 12.19
CA LEU A 115 -6.71 -2.38 13.48
C LEU A 115 -6.45 -1.26 14.50
N TYR A 116 -5.21 -0.77 14.58
CA TYR A 116 -4.89 0.37 15.44
C TYR A 116 -5.59 1.63 14.96
N TYR A 117 -5.57 1.92 13.65
CA TYR A 117 -6.28 3.07 13.10
C TYR A 117 -7.77 3.09 13.48
N GLU A 118 -8.50 1.99 13.27
CA GLU A 118 -9.92 1.90 13.62
C GLU A 118 -10.14 2.05 15.13
N ALA A 119 -9.26 1.48 15.98
CA ALA A 119 -9.35 1.62 17.43
C ALA A 119 -9.15 3.07 17.91
N PHE A 120 -8.37 3.89 17.21
CA PHE A 120 -8.13 5.30 17.56
C PHE A 120 -9.20 6.26 17.01
N HIS A 121 -10.01 5.83 16.03
CA HIS A 121 -10.99 6.68 15.34
C HIS A 121 -12.46 6.27 15.60
N CYS A 122 -12.68 5.30 16.50
CA CYS A 122 -13.99 4.97 17.07
C CYS A 122 -14.32 5.81 18.30
#